data_AF-A0A821HAE8-F1
#
_entry.id   AF-A0A821HAE8-F1
#
_cell.length_a   1.000
_cell.length_b   1.000
_cell.length_c   1.000
_cell.angle_alpha   90.00
_cell.angle_beta   90.00
_cell.angle_gamma   90.00
#
_symmetry.space_group_name_H-M   'P 1'
#
loop_
_entity.id
_entity.type
_entity.pdbx_description
1 polymer ?
#
loop_
_entity_poly.entity_id
_entity_poly.type
_entity_poly.pdbx_seq_one_letter_code
_entity_poly.pdbx_strand_id
1 'polypeptide(L)'
;MFHIGQWLRDINLTVERLTQTLTRRIKSGQTELVDDDVDESMNNNNNNSKPSISIEDEIEMKKNEKISILKMLSMPETARKQQRYTLDIEYDDIYLLMRYLTSNRPFLKTFDVYLKQLAAIFQSEAGTNIRSKAMKCLCTVVEADPTVLARNDIKSCVKVGLTDKSISVREAAIDLIGRYIVQKQELILQYYDVLCERSIDT
;
A
#
# COMPACT_ATOMS: atom_id res chain seq x y z
N MET A 1 21.34 12.72 -5.83
CA MET A 1 22.04 11.49 -5.40
C MET A 1 21.69 11.00 -3.98
N PHE A 2 20.82 11.66 -3.20
CA PHE A 2 20.52 11.27 -1.81
C PHE A 2 19.52 10.09 -1.70
N HIS A 3 18.69 9.86 -2.72
CA HIS A 3 17.56 8.91 -2.65
C HIS A 3 17.94 7.42 -2.76
N ILE A 4 18.97 7.08 -3.55
CA ILE A 4 19.44 5.70 -3.69
C ILE A 4 20.21 5.24 -2.45
N GLY A 5 21.02 6.13 -1.85
CA GLY A 5 21.77 5.84 -0.63
C GLY A 5 20.84 5.65 0.57
N GLN A 6 19.77 6.45 0.65
CA GLN A 6 18.74 6.27 1.66
C GLN A 6 17.98 4.95 1.47
N TRP A 7 17.64 4.57 0.23
CA TRP A 7 17.00 3.28 -0.04
C TRP A 7 17.89 2.08 0.31
N LEU A 8 19.19 2.15 -0.02
CA LEU A 8 20.15 1.11 0.33
C LEU A 8 20.29 0.97 1.85
N ARG A 9 20.29 2.10 2.57
CA ARG A 9 20.25 2.12 4.04
C ARG A 9 18.96 1.49 4.57
N ASP A 10 17.81 1.86 4.02
CA ASP A 10 16.50 1.33 4.45
C ASP A 10 16.38 -0.18 4.20
N ILE A 11 16.94 -0.68 3.09
CA ILE A 11 17.07 -2.12 2.82
C ILE A 11 17.98 -2.80 3.83
N ASN A 12 19.17 -2.24 4.10
CA ASN A 12 20.08 -2.81 5.09
C ASN A 12 19.42 -2.89 6.48
N LEU A 13 18.72 -1.84 6.90
CA LEU A 13 17.97 -1.83 8.17
C LEU A 13 16.84 -2.88 8.18
N THR A 14 16.18 -3.11 7.04
CA THR A 14 15.13 -4.13 6.93
C THR A 14 15.71 -5.54 7.05
N VAL A 15 16.83 -5.81 6.39
CA VAL A 15 17.56 -7.09 6.50
C VAL A 15 18.08 -7.34 7.92
N GLU A 16 18.57 -6.30 8.60
CA GLU A 16 19.00 -6.39 10.00
C GLU A 16 17.84 -6.71 10.95
N ARG A 17 16.66 -6.12 10.73
CA ARG A 17 15.46 -6.41 11.55
C ARG A 17 14.97 -7.84 11.36
N LEU A 18 14.96 -8.33 10.13
CA LEU A 18 14.54 -9.70 9.82
C LEU A 18 15.52 -10.73 10.38
N THR A 19 16.83 -10.48 10.28
CA THR A 19 17.85 -11.34 10.91
C THR A 19 17.76 -11.32 12.43
N GLN A 20 17.55 -10.17 13.07
CA GLN A 20 17.32 -10.09 14.52
C GLN A 20 16.07 -10.86 14.96
N THR A 21 15.01 -10.87 14.14
CA THR A 21 13.77 -11.59 14.43
C THR A 21 13.98 -13.11 14.35
N LEU A 22 14.75 -13.59 13.36
CA LEU A 22 15.21 -14.98 13.33
C LEU A 22 16.09 -15.34 14.53
N THR A 23 17.08 -14.51 14.88
CA THR A 23 17.96 -14.78 16.02
C THR A 23 17.19 -14.85 17.34
N ARG A 24 16.13 -14.04 17.50
CA ARG A 24 15.24 -14.14 18.67
C ARG A 24 14.44 -15.45 18.68
N ARG A 25 13.93 -15.89 17.52
CA ARG A 25 13.24 -17.19 17.41
C ARG A 25 14.16 -18.38 17.71
N ILE A 26 15.42 -18.30 17.27
CA ILE A 26 16.44 -19.32 17.56
C ILE A 26 16.79 -19.33 19.05
N LYS A 27 16.91 -18.15 19.70
CA LYS A 27 17.15 -18.05 21.15
C LYS A 27 15.96 -18.53 21.99
N SER A 28 14.72 -18.24 21.59
CA SER A 28 13.53 -18.77 22.26
C SER A 28 13.36 -20.28 22.11
N GLY A 29 14.01 -20.90 21.10
CA GLY A 29 14.06 -22.36 20.94
C GLY A 29 15.21 -23.05 21.67
N GLN A 30 16.12 -22.33 22.33
CA GLN A 30 17.33 -22.89 22.97
C GLN A 30 17.37 -22.73 24.51
N THR A 31 16.26 -22.38 25.17
CA THR A 31 16.24 -22.19 26.65
C THR A 31 15.71 -23.40 27.45
N GLU A 32 15.43 -24.54 26.81
CA GLU A 32 15.12 -25.78 27.54
C GLU A 32 16.03 -26.90 27.09
N LEU A 33 17.26 -27.00 27.64
CA LEU A 33 17.98 -28.27 27.83
C LEU A 33 19.11 -28.08 28.87
N VAL A 34 19.22 -29.06 29.78
CA VAL A 34 20.09 -29.23 30.98
C VAL A 34 19.38 -28.74 32.26
N ASP A 35 18.93 -29.56 33.22
CA ASP A 35 19.10 -30.99 33.57
C ASP A 35 17.92 -31.46 34.46
N ASP A 36 17.84 -32.78 34.68
CA ASP A 36 17.07 -33.56 35.69
C ASP A 36 15.74 -34.25 35.28
N ASP A 37 15.88 -35.55 34.98
CA ASP A 37 15.12 -36.73 35.41
C ASP A 37 13.58 -36.89 35.22
N VAL A 38 13.26 -37.96 34.46
CA VAL A 38 12.17 -38.96 34.65
C VAL A 38 10.69 -38.48 34.59
N ASP A 39 9.98 -38.74 33.47
CA ASP A 39 9.00 -39.83 33.29
C ASP A 39 8.02 -39.61 32.10
N GLU A 40 7.43 -40.72 31.64
CA GLU A 40 6.54 -40.94 30.49
C GLU A 40 5.40 -39.92 30.22
N SER A 41 5.10 -39.66 28.93
CA SER A 41 3.87 -40.14 28.25
C SER A 41 3.52 -39.40 26.94
N MET A 42 2.87 -40.15 26.04
CA MET A 42 2.41 -39.85 24.68
C MET A 42 1.53 -38.59 24.53
N ASN A 43 1.59 -37.92 23.36
CA ASN A 43 0.47 -37.92 22.38
C ASN A 43 0.79 -37.18 21.05
N ASN A 44 0.50 -37.85 19.94
CA ASN A 44 0.45 -37.36 18.57
C ASN A 44 -0.79 -36.47 18.33
N ASN A 45 -0.67 -35.39 17.54
CA ASN A 45 -1.41 -35.20 16.26
C ASN A 45 -1.52 -33.73 15.76
N ASN A 46 -1.06 -33.58 14.52
CA ASN A 46 -1.73 -32.92 13.37
C ASN A 46 -1.98 -31.40 13.31
N ASN A 47 -1.18 -30.80 12.41
CA ASN A 47 -1.61 -30.14 11.16
C ASN A 47 -2.51 -28.90 11.25
N ASN A 48 -1.90 -27.74 10.94
CA ASN A 48 -2.55 -26.72 10.11
C ASN A 48 -1.53 -26.13 9.13
N SER A 49 -1.54 -26.68 7.92
CA SER A 49 -0.83 -26.23 6.74
C SER A 49 -1.41 -24.92 6.19
N LYS A 50 -0.61 -23.86 6.20
CA LYS A 50 -0.69 -22.75 5.24
C LYS A 50 0.70 -22.60 4.61
N PRO A 51 0.82 -22.44 3.28
CA PRO A 51 2.10 -22.35 2.60
C PRO A 51 2.63 -20.91 2.76
N SER A 52 3.09 -20.57 3.95
CA SER A 52 3.94 -19.39 4.12
C SER A 52 5.31 -19.75 3.58
N ILE A 53 5.71 -19.14 2.47
CA ILE A 53 7.11 -19.08 2.01
C ILE A 53 7.99 -18.92 3.26
N SER A 54 8.95 -19.83 3.45
CA SER A 54 9.72 -19.87 4.68
C SER A 54 10.43 -18.53 4.83
N ILE A 55 10.40 -17.94 6.02
CA ILE A 55 11.12 -16.68 6.32
C ILE A 55 12.61 -16.82 5.93
N GLU A 56 13.11 -18.06 5.95
CA GLU A 56 14.43 -18.46 5.48
C GLU A 56 14.63 -18.22 3.97
N ASP A 57 13.64 -18.57 3.14
CA ASP A 57 13.67 -18.36 1.68
C ASP A 57 13.67 -16.86 1.34
N GLU A 58 12.92 -16.05 2.08
CA GLU A 58 12.88 -14.59 1.89
C GLU A 58 14.22 -13.94 2.29
N ILE A 59 14.89 -14.47 3.31
CA ILE A 59 16.22 -14.02 3.72
C ILE A 59 17.29 -14.44 2.73
N GLU A 60 17.19 -15.64 2.17
CA GLU A 60 18.09 -16.13 1.14
C GLU A 60 17.94 -15.34 -0.17
N MET A 61 16.71 -15.07 -0.58
CA MET A 61 16.41 -14.19 -1.72
C MET A 61 17.02 -12.80 -1.52
N LYS A 62 16.83 -12.19 -0.33
CA LYS A 62 17.38 -10.86 -0.01
C LYS A 62 18.90 -10.85 0.12
N LYS A 63 19.52 -11.94 0.59
CA LYS A 63 20.98 -12.12 0.58
C LYS A 63 21.51 -12.23 -0.86
N ASN A 64 20.84 -12.97 -1.72
CA ASN A 64 21.23 -13.14 -3.13
C ASN A 64 21.09 -11.84 -3.92
N GLU A 65 20.04 -11.04 -3.66
CA GLU A 65 19.91 -9.67 -4.20
C GLU A 65 21.08 -8.78 -3.75
N LYS A 66 21.44 -8.81 -2.45
CA LYS A 66 22.57 -8.05 -1.89
C LYS A 66 23.91 -8.46 -2.51
N ILE A 67 24.17 -9.76 -2.66
CA ILE A 67 25.40 -10.28 -3.26
C ILE A 67 25.50 -9.88 -4.73
N SER A 68 24.38 -9.93 -5.47
CA SER A 68 24.33 -9.52 -6.87
C SER A 68 24.68 -8.04 -7.04
N ILE A 69 24.15 -7.18 -6.18
CA ILE A 69 24.43 -5.74 -6.18
C ILE A 69 25.88 -5.46 -5.75
N LEU A 70 26.38 -6.12 -4.70
CA LEU A 70 27.77 -6.00 -4.26
C LEU A 70 28.76 -6.46 -5.34
N LYS A 71 28.44 -7.53 -6.06
CA LYS A 71 29.24 -8.03 -7.18
C LYS A 71 29.23 -7.05 -8.36
N MET A 72 28.12 -6.35 -8.59
CA MET A 72 28.01 -5.28 -9.58
C MET A 72 28.84 -4.04 -9.17
N LEU A 73 28.91 -3.74 -7.88
CA LEU A 73 29.68 -2.62 -7.30
C LEU A 73 31.19 -2.93 -7.14
N SER A 74 31.57 -4.20 -6.95
CA SER A 74 32.94 -4.64 -6.70
C SER A 74 33.77 -4.94 -7.96
N MET A 75 33.21 -4.70 -9.15
CA MET A 75 33.96 -4.83 -10.40
C MET A 75 35.15 -3.84 -10.45
N PRO A 76 36.33 -4.28 -10.93
CA PRO A 76 37.51 -3.43 -11.04
C PRO A 76 37.21 -2.22 -11.94
N GLU A 77 37.77 -1.05 -11.60
CA GLU A 77 37.48 0.23 -12.25
C GLU A 77 37.71 0.24 -13.77
N THR A 78 38.52 -0.67 -14.29
CA THR A 78 38.76 -0.89 -15.72
C THR A 78 37.53 -1.45 -16.45
N ALA A 79 36.72 -2.29 -15.82
CA ALA A 79 35.44 -2.78 -16.39
C ALA A 79 34.34 -1.69 -16.37
N ARG A 80 34.41 -0.75 -15.42
CA ARG A 80 33.46 0.38 -15.35
C ARG A 80 33.65 1.39 -16.47
N LYS A 81 34.86 1.49 -17.06
CA LYS A 81 35.11 2.37 -18.22
C LYS A 81 34.60 1.77 -19.54
N GLN A 82 34.62 0.44 -19.70
CA GLN A 82 34.07 -0.24 -20.89
C GLN A 82 32.54 -0.35 -20.86
N GLN A 83 31.91 -0.50 -19.70
CA GLN A 83 30.44 -0.49 -19.56
C GLN A 83 29.82 0.91 -19.49
N ARG A 84 30.65 1.98 -19.46
CA ARG A 84 30.16 3.36 -19.42
C ARG A 84 29.45 3.78 -20.72
N TYR A 85 29.49 2.93 -21.75
CA TYR A 85 28.84 3.14 -23.05
C TYR A 85 27.65 2.20 -23.32
N THR A 86 27.13 1.46 -22.34
CA THR A 86 25.96 0.57 -22.58
C THR A 86 24.86 0.63 -21.52
N LEU A 87 24.94 1.57 -20.56
CA LEU A 87 23.78 1.93 -19.75
C LEU A 87 23.08 3.09 -20.44
N ASP A 88 22.45 2.77 -21.58
CA ASP A 88 21.49 3.64 -22.26
C ASP A 88 20.21 3.66 -21.40
N ILE A 89 20.33 4.20 -20.18
CA ILE A 89 19.22 4.33 -19.26
C ILE A 89 18.45 5.56 -19.72
N GLU A 90 17.34 5.32 -20.41
CA GLU A 90 16.50 6.38 -20.91
C GLU A 90 15.81 7.10 -19.75
N TYR A 91 15.39 8.34 -19.97
CA TYR A 91 14.67 9.11 -18.95
C TYR A 91 13.44 8.35 -18.40
N ASP A 92 12.78 7.58 -19.26
CA ASP A 92 11.63 6.75 -18.92
C ASP A 92 11.99 5.60 -17.98
N ASP A 93 13.16 4.98 -18.15
CA ASP A 93 13.67 3.94 -17.25
C ASP A 93 13.96 4.52 -15.85
N ILE A 94 14.56 5.71 -15.80
CA ILE A 94 14.81 6.43 -14.55
C ILE A 94 13.48 6.79 -13.88
N TYR A 95 12.49 7.25 -14.65
CA TYR A 95 11.16 7.58 -14.14
C TYR A 95 10.46 6.34 -13.58
N LEU A 96 10.48 5.23 -14.30
CA LEU A 96 9.86 3.97 -13.86
C LEU A 96 10.54 3.43 -12.60
N LEU A 97 11.88 3.44 -12.56
CA LEU A 97 12.65 3.06 -11.38
C LEU A 97 12.30 3.96 -10.20
N MET A 98 12.25 5.27 -10.41
CA MET A 98 11.93 6.21 -9.35
C MET A 98 10.49 6.03 -8.84
N ARG A 99 9.52 5.79 -9.74
CA ARG A 99 8.13 5.50 -9.39
C ARG A 99 8.01 4.21 -8.59
N TYR A 100 8.74 3.17 -8.97
CA TYR A 100 8.79 1.90 -8.24
C TYR A 100 9.40 2.07 -6.84
N LEU A 101 10.55 2.73 -6.73
CA LEU A 101 11.19 3.00 -5.44
C LEU A 101 10.32 3.89 -4.54
N THR A 102 9.60 4.83 -5.14
CA THR A 102 8.68 5.73 -4.44
C THR A 102 7.47 4.96 -3.92
N SER A 103 6.83 4.11 -4.75
CA SER A 103 5.71 3.26 -4.36
C SER A 103 6.05 2.31 -3.19
N ASN A 104 7.31 1.86 -3.11
CA ASN A 104 7.79 1.02 -2.02
C ASN A 104 7.98 1.75 -0.68
N ARG A 105 7.89 3.08 -0.65
CA ARG A 105 8.02 3.85 0.60
C ARG A 105 6.86 3.54 1.55
N PRO A 106 7.12 3.41 2.86
CA PRO A 106 6.08 3.10 3.84
C PRO A 106 4.97 4.16 3.85
N PHE A 107 5.30 5.41 3.54
CA PHE A 107 4.33 6.50 3.40
C PHE A 107 3.25 6.20 2.35
N LEU A 108 3.64 5.76 1.15
CA LEU A 108 2.68 5.47 0.08
C LEU A 108 1.89 4.19 0.33
N LYS A 109 2.46 3.22 1.07
CA LYS A 109 1.74 2.00 1.49
C LYS A 109 0.58 2.29 2.46
N THR A 110 0.58 3.45 3.13
CA THR A 110 -0.46 3.86 4.08
C THR A 110 -1.63 4.59 3.41
N PHE A 111 -1.61 4.80 2.09
CA PHE A 111 -2.69 5.49 1.37
C PHE A 111 -4.07 4.91 1.67
N ASP A 112 -4.20 3.58 1.66
CA ASP A 112 -5.46 2.90 1.95
C ASP A 112 -6.02 3.24 3.34
N VAL A 113 -5.14 3.40 4.32
CA VAL A 113 -5.51 3.76 5.70
C VAL A 113 -6.03 5.20 5.74
N TYR A 114 -5.35 6.13 5.08
CA TYR A 114 -5.81 7.53 5.01
C TYR A 114 -7.14 7.67 4.27
N LEU A 115 -7.32 6.93 3.18
CA LEU A 115 -8.56 6.94 2.41
C LEU A 115 -9.74 6.39 3.23
N LYS A 116 -9.54 5.28 3.95
CA LYS A 116 -10.53 4.73 4.88
C LYS A 116 -10.85 5.71 6.01
N GLN A 117 -9.84 6.36 6.58
CA GLN A 117 -10.04 7.35 7.63
C GLN A 117 -10.81 8.58 7.12
N LEU A 118 -10.51 9.07 5.91
CA LEU A 118 -11.24 10.15 5.27
C LEU A 118 -12.71 9.80 5.08
N ALA A 119 -12.99 8.58 4.59
CA ALA A 119 -14.33 8.05 4.45
C ALA A 119 -15.08 7.95 5.80
N ALA A 120 -14.40 7.49 6.85
CA ALA A 120 -14.97 7.37 8.19
C ALA A 120 -15.29 8.75 8.80
N ILE A 121 -14.39 9.72 8.67
CA ILE A 121 -14.59 11.11 9.13
C ILE A 121 -15.81 11.71 8.42
N PHE A 122 -15.94 11.50 7.11
CA PHE A 122 -17.08 12.00 6.36
C PHE A 122 -18.43 11.48 6.90
N GLN A 123 -18.51 10.19 7.24
CA GLN A 123 -19.74 9.56 7.73
C GLN A 123 -20.06 9.89 9.19
N SER A 124 -19.03 10.03 10.04
CA SER A 124 -19.22 10.20 11.49
C SER A 124 -19.41 11.65 11.92
N GLU A 125 -18.88 12.62 11.17
CA GLU A 125 -18.85 14.02 11.60
C GLU A 125 -20.20 14.71 11.42
N ALA A 126 -20.68 15.40 12.45
CA ALA A 126 -21.92 16.18 12.38
C ALA A 126 -21.70 17.57 11.71
N GLY A 127 -20.46 18.07 11.70
CA GLY A 127 -20.13 19.40 11.19
C GLY A 127 -20.17 19.50 9.66
N THR A 128 -21.06 20.33 9.12
CA THR A 128 -21.18 20.56 7.65
C THR A 128 -19.89 21.04 6.99
N ASN A 129 -19.10 21.88 7.68
CA ASN A 129 -17.82 22.38 7.15
C ASN A 129 -16.78 21.26 6.96
N ILE A 130 -16.76 20.29 7.87
CA ILE A 130 -15.81 19.16 7.80
C ILE A 130 -16.27 18.19 6.71
N ARG A 131 -17.57 17.85 6.67
CA ARG A 131 -18.14 16.95 5.66
C ARG A 131 -17.97 17.48 4.23
N SER A 132 -18.23 18.76 3.99
CA SER A 132 -18.03 19.38 2.67
C SER A 132 -16.55 19.38 2.24
N LYS A 133 -15.63 19.62 3.17
CA LYS A 133 -14.18 19.56 2.88
C LYS A 133 -13.71 18.12 2.66
N ALA A 134 -14.22 17.16 3.40
CA ALA A 134 -13.94 15.74 3.21
C ALA A 134 -14.46 15.23 1.86
N MET A 135 -15.69 15.63 1.47
CA MET A 135 -16.25 15.31 0.16
C MET A 135 -15.41 15.91 -0.97
N LYS A 136 -15.04 17.20 -0.89
CA LYS A 136 -14.14 17.84 -1.88
C LYS A 136 -12.78 17.15 -1.98
N CYS A 137 -12.20 16.76 -0.84
CA CYS A 137 -10.96 15.99 -0.82
C CYS A 137 -11.14 14.65 -1.53
N LEU A 138 -12.23 13.94 -1.25
CA LEU A 138 -12.55 12.68 -1.94
C LEU A 138 -12.70 12.89 -3.45
N CYS A 139 -13.30 13.99 -3.90
CA CYS A 139 -13.38 14.32 -5.31
C CYS A 139 -11.99 14.42 -5.95
N THR A 140 -11.07 15.18 -5.35
CA THR A 140 -9.71 15.34 -5.87
C THR A 140 -8.92 14.02 -5.92
N VAL A 141 -9.18 13.10 -4.98
CA VAL A 141 -8.54 11.77 -4.98
C VAL A 141 -9.07 10.92 -6.13
N VAL A 142 -10.39 10.92 -6.35
CA VAL A 142 -11.02 10.17 -7.45
C VAL A 142 -10.67 10.77 -8.82
N GLU A 143 -10.50 12.08 -8.92
CA GLU A 143 -9.98 12.74 -10.12
C GLU A 143 -8.59 12.25 -10.51
N ALA A 144 -7.72 12.01 -9.51
CA ALA A 144 -6.38 11.48 -9.74
C ALA A 144 -6.36 9.98 -10.04
N ASP A 145 -7.21 9.20 -9.36
CA ASP A 145 -7.37 7.75 -9.59
C ASP A 145 -8.86 7.35 -9.61
N PRO A 146 -9.43 7.19 -10.82
CA PRO A 146 -10.83 6.84 -10.97
C PRO A 146 -11.17 5.40 -10.53
N THR A 147 -10.18 4.55 -10.30
CA THR A 147 -10.40 3.18 -9.80
C THR A 147 -10.84 3.16 -8.34
N VAL A 148 -10.57 4.23 -7.58
CA VAL A 148 -10.95 4.38 -6.18
C VAL A 148 -12.47 4.29 -5.98
N LEU A 149 -13.27 4.79 -6.92
CA LEU A 149 -14.74 4.73 -6.85
C LEU A 149 -15.29 3.30 -7.03
N ALA A 150 -14.48 2.33 -7.45
CA ALA A 150 -14.90 0.93 -7.50
C ALA A 150 -15.06 0.31 -6.11
N ARG A 151 -14.40 0.88 -5.09
CA ARG A 151 -14.40 0.35 -3.72
C ARG A 151 -15.72 0.60 -2.99
N ASN A 152 -16.13 -0.37 -2.18
CA ASN A 152 -17.44 -0.33 -1.51
C ASN A 152 -17.53 0.76 -0.43
N ASP A 153 -16.44 1.03 0.28
CA ASP A 153 -16.36 2.08 1.30
C ASP A 153 -16.60 3.46 0.68
N ILE A 154 -15.96 3.74 -0.45
CA ILE A 154 -16.11 5.01 -1.16
C ILE A 154 -17.48 5.12 -1.83
N LYS A 155 -17.99 4.05 -2.44
CA LYS A 155 -19.35 4.06 -3.01
C LYS A 155 -20.41 4.40 -1.97
N SER A 156 -20.28 3.85 -0.76
CA SER A 156 -21.17 4.16 0.36
C SER A 156 -21.06 5.63 0.77
N CYS A 157 -19.85 6.17 0.91
CA CYS A 157 -19.62 7.59 1.19
C CYS A 157 -20.30 8.50 0.17
N VAL A 158 -20.18 8.19 -1.12
CA VAL A 158 -20.78 8.99 -2.18
C VAL A 158 -22.31 8.93 -2.12
N LYS A 159 -22.91 7.76 -1.86
CA LYS A 159 -24.36 7.65 -1.66
C LYS A 159 -24.84 8.50 -0.49
N VAL A 160 -24.14 8.43 0.66
CA VAL A 160 -24.44 9.27 1.83
C VAL A 160 -24.32 10.75 1.48
N GLY A 161 -23.29 11.13 0.71
CA GLY A 161 -23.07 12.49 0.22
C GLY A 161 -24.17 13.03 -0.69
N LEU A 162 -24.74 12.18 -1.56
CA LEU A 162 -25.88 12.56 -2.39
C LEU A 162 -27.15 12.81 -1.57
N THR A 163 -27.30 12.12 -0.43
CA THR A 163 -28.44 12.29 0.49
C THR A 163 -28.13 13.23 1.67
N ASP A 164 -27.02 13.98 1.61
CA ASP A 164 -26.61 14.84 2.71
C ASP A 164 -27.61 15.98 2.95
N LYS A 165 -27.79 16.39 4.21
CA LYS A 165 -28.65 17.53 4.57
C LYS A 165 -28.16 18.85 3.96
N SER A 166 -26.86 19.00 3.76
CA SER A 166 -26.26 20.23 3.23
C SER A 166 -26.19 20.23 1.71
N ILE A 167 -26.73 21.29 1.08
CA ILE A 167 -26.67 21.50 -0.37
C ILE A 167 -25.23 21.47 -0.88
N SER A 168 -24.30 22.16 -0.21
CA SER A 168 -22.89 22.22 -0.65
C SER A 168 -22.19 20.86 -0.68
N VAL A 169 -22.59 19.92 0.20
CA VAL A 169 -22.06 18.55 0.20
C VAL A 169 -22.67 17.76 -0.96
N ARG A 170 -23.99 17.91 -1.19
CA ARG A 170 -24.69 17.25 -2.30
C ARG A 170 -24.15 17.70 -3.66
N GLU A 171 -23.95 19.00 -3.86
CA GLU A 171 -23.35 19.55 -5.08
C GLU A 171 -21.97 18.95 -5.36
N ALA A 172 -21.11 18.86 -4.33
CA ALA A 172 -19.78 18.26 -4.48
C ALA A 172 -19.86 16.76 -4.84
N ALA A 173 -20.83 16.03 -4.28
CA ALA A 173 -21.06 14.62 -4.60
C ALA A 173 -21.63 14.41 -6.02
N ILE A 174 -22.53 15.29 -6.47
CA ILE A 174 -23.09 15.26 -7.84
C ILE A 174 -21.99 15.58 -8.85
N ASP A 175 -21.19 16.61 -8.58
CA ASP A 175 -20.06 17.01 -9.43
C ASP A 175 -19.03 15.88 -9.60
N LEU A 176 -18.70 15.18 -8.51
CA LEU A 176 -17.87 13.96 -8.55
C LEU A 176 -18.42 12.90 -9.51
N ILE A 177 -19.70 12.57 -9.37
CA ILE A 177 -20.34 11.52 -10.17
C ILE A 177 -20.49 11.96 -11.62
N GLY A 178 -20.88 13.22 -11.86
CA GLY A 178 -21.06 13.77 -13.20
C GLY A 178 -19.80 13.69 -14.04
N ARG A 179 -18.64 14.01 -13.46
CA ARG A 179 -17.35 13.87 -14.15
C ARG A 179 -16.96 12.41 -14.39
N TYR A 180 -17.26 11.54 -13.44
CA TYR A 180 -16.82 10.13 -13.50
C TYR A 180 -17.70 9.23 -14.37
N ILE A 181 -19.00 9.49 -14.50
CA ILE A 181 -19.91 8.72 -15.36
C ILE A 181 -19.40 8.66 -16.82
N VAL A 182 -18.74 9.72 -17.29
CA VAL A 182 -18.14 9.77 -18.64
C VAL A 182 -17.04 8.73 -18.81
N GLN A 183 -16.24 8.47 -17.77
CA GLN A 183 -15.15 7.50 -17.79
C GLN A 183 -15.64 6.06 -17.61
N LYS A 184 -16.69 5.84 -16.80
CA LYS A 184 -17.21 4.50 -16.52
C LYS A 184 -18.73 4.47 -16.47
N GLN A 185 -19.33 4.31 -17.65
CA GLN A 185 -20.79 4.35 -17.86
C GLN A 185 -21.54 3.29 -17.05
N GLU A 186 -20.91 2.17 -16.67
CA GLU A 186 -21.53 1.10 -15.87
C GLU A 186 -22.02 1.58 -14.49
N LEU A 187 -21.42 2.63 -13.92
CA LEU A 187 -21.86 3.15 -12.63
C LEU A 187 -23.11 4.01 -12.71
N ILE A 188 -23.53 4.45 -13.90
CA ILE A 188 -24.73 5.29 -14.03
C ILE A 188 -25.96 4.59 -13.48
N LEU A 189 -26.10 3.29 -13.75
CA LEU A 189 -27.24 2.49 -13.29
C LEU A 189 -27.32 2.39 -11.77
N GLN A 190 -26.20 2.53 -11.06
CA GLN A 190 -26.15 2.42 -9.60
C GLN A 190 -26.53 3.74 -8.90
N TYR A 191 -26.38 4.86 -9.59
CA TYR A 191 -26.62 6.20 -9.04
C TYR A 191 -27.83 6.90 -9.68
N TYR A 192 -28.38 6.34 -10.76
CA TYR A 192 -29.50 6.93 -11.51
C TYR A 192 -30.67 7.32 -10.62
N ASP A 193 -31.19 6.38 -9.82
CA ASP A 193 -32.35 6.63 -8.96
C ASP A 193 -32.09 7.78 -7.97
N VAL A 194 -30.90 7.80 -7.36
CA VAL A 194 -30.51 8.82 -6.39
C VAL A 194 -30.34 10.19 -7.08
N LEU A 195 -29.77 10.21 -8.28
CA LEU A 195 -29.61 11.44 -9.07
C LEU A 195 -30.97 11.99 -9.54
N CYS A 196 -31.89 11.14 -9.97
CA CYS A 196 -33.25 11.53 -10.36
C CYS A 196 -34.00 12.15 -9.20
N GLU A 197 -33.93 11.56 -8.01
CA GLU A 197 -34.55 12.12 -6.80
C GLU A 197 -34.01 13.52 -6.47
N ARG A 198 -32.69 13.74 -6.68
CA ARG A 198 -32.06 15.06 -6.43
C ARG A 198 -32.31 16.09 -7.51
N SER A 199 -32.73 15.71 -8.73
CA SER A 199 -33.09 16.70 -9.77
C SER A 199 -34.28 17.59 -9.39
N ILE A 200 -34.98 17.22 -8.32
CA ILE A 200 -36.18 17.88 -7.78
C ILE A 200 -35.82 18.73 -6.53
N ASP A 201 -34.59 18.64 -6.01
CA ASP A 201 -34.14 19.48 -4.89
C ASP A 201 -34.21 20.97 -5.32
N THR A 202 -34.87 21.81 -4.50
CA THR A 202 -35.02 23.27 -4.70
C THR A 202 -33.99 24.06 -3.91
#